data_AF-A0A3B9GS28-F1
#
_entry.id   AF-A0A3B9GS28-F1
#
_cell.length_a   1.000
_cell.length_b   1.000
_cell.length_c   1.000
_cell.angle_alpha   90.00
_cell.angle_beta   90.00
_cell.angle_gamma   90.00
#
_symmetry.space_group_name_H-M   'P 1'
#
loop_
_entity.id
_entity.type
_entity.pdbx_description
1 polymer ?
#
loop_
_entity_poly.entity_id
_entity_poly.type
_entity_poly.pdbx_seq_one_letter_code
_entity_poly.pdbx_strand_id
1 'polypeptide(L)'
;MKVMAIYSEKQLLDDLHSMSNDMRIALSRVLSDIIKSDKIIEDSEVAKYAKLFDVDEDSIENTNIHSQFFRAHELTFADAVKTLSSSLVSERIVSETTRSRKREHLTNVVMESSRYVTSGSGYYSPSEAVLVLALKYYLSEKESVDRRYDIQSYPLSDLFIGKRFVFYIAEKDDFGINASLSSPSVFHVVSHLLSSIGFQFVYIPHIRELYKSRGSKWFRMMSLLLFPDISTSKVDSTYERMCEMRTDVFVRDYLKKKMGFARLGTAPSLMVMLGRDQVICKDRSEKGLRMKSYANLLLIHLKKGEEIIGTVGEFVRSYSQLVSSTSYTNMNPRFDKFMFHGVYQMIFSLMALVDSHPDFYQLNFMTGKHCKMFVNDIYIDLRPGKVALYMLIVYESLFSAERGIRDLSDQSYADAIDERYKKIYSLLTQGQSVKAHVANRFNQTVDDIKKEMSSKLDSTRVLPYVKISESQLVSTAIPLDKIYIDRMPLSECEEWQGL
;
A
#
# COMPACT_ATOMS: atom_id res chain seq x y z
N MET A 1 33.35 -12.30 -21.20
CA MET A 1 33.55 -11.87 -19.80
C MET A 1 34.21 -10.50 -19.81
N LYS A 2 33.47 -9.42 -19.53
CA LYS A 2 34.08 -8.15 -19.11
C LYS A 2 34.30 -8.27 -17.61
N VAL A 3 35.56 -8.25 -17.18
CA VAL A 3 35.92 -8.11 -15.76
C VAL A 3 35.29 -6.78 -15.32
N MET A 4 34.30 -6.81 -14.42
CA MET A 4 33.83 -5.58 -13.77
C MET A 4 35.04 -4.98 -13.06
N ALA A 5 35.32 -3.70 -13.30
CA ALA A 5 36.37 -2.99 -12.60
C ALA A 5 36.14 -3.15 -11.09
N ILE A 6 37.14 -3.62 -10.36
CA ILE A 6 37.09 -3.67 -8.89
C ILE A 6 37.04 -2.21 -8.45
N TYR A 7 35.86 -1.77 -8.00
CA TYR A 7 35.70 -0.47 -7.38
C TYR A 7 36.57 -0.45 -6.13
N SER A 8 37.62 0.38 -6.10
CA SER A 8 38.38 0.56 -4.87
C SER A 8 37.51 1.29 -3.85
N GLU A 9 37.68 0.97 -2.56
CA GLU A 9 36.94 1.65 -1.49
C GLU A 9 37.10 3.17 -1.54
N LYS A 10 38.32 3.65 -1.85
CA LYS A 10 38.59 5.08 -2.05
C LYS A 10 37.74 5.69 -3.17
N GLN A 11 37.71 5.02 -4.32
CA GLN A 11 36.92 5.50 -5.47
C GLN A 11 35.42 5.53 -5.15
N LEU A 12 34.91 4.55 -4.41
CA LEU A 12 33.52 4.53 -3.96
C LEU A 12 33.21 5.73 -3.06
N LEU A 13 34.07 6.02 -2.07
CA LEU A 13 33.90 7.16 -1.17
C LEU A 13 33.97 8.50 -1.92
N ASP A 14 34.92 8.65 -2.84
CA ASP A 14 35.04 9.87 -3.67
C ASP A 14 33.76 10.10 -4.51
N ASP A 15 33.23 9.04 -5.14
CA ASP A 15 31.98 9.10 -5.91
C ASP A 15 30.79 9.46 -5.01
N LEU A 16 30.70 8.91 -3.79
CA LEU A 16 29.65 9.21 -2.82
C LEU A 16 29.71 10.65 -2.29
N HIS A 17 30.90 11.17 -2.04
CA HIS A 17 31.10 12.56 -1.61
C HIS A 17 30.74 13.56 -2.71
N SER A 18 30.80 13.16 -3.99
CA SER A 18 30.38 13.98 -5.12
C SER A 18 28.85 14.03 -5.32
N MET A 19 28.09 13.12 -4.67
CA MET A 19 26.63 13.08 -4.77
C MET A 19 25.99 14.27 -4.05
N SER A 20 24.84 14.73 -4.57
CA SER A 20 24.05 15.75 -3.89
C SER A 20 23.53 15.25 -2.54
N ASN A 21 23.24 16.17 -1.62
CA ASN A 21 22.75 15.84 -0.29
C ASN A 21 21.48 14.97 -0.34
N ASP A 22 20.52 15.29 -1.21
CA ASP A 22 19.29 14.50 -1.34
C ASP A 22 19.54 13.10 -1.90
N MET A 23 20.53 12.93 -2.79
CA MET A 23 20.94 11.61 -3.27
C MET A 23 21.65 10.81 -2.17
N ARG A 24 22.46 11.44 -1.32
CA ARG A 24 23.08 10.78 -0.15
C ARG A 24 22.01 10.32 0.86
N ILE A 25 21.02 11.16 1.15
CA ILE A 25 19.86 10.81 2.01
C ILE A 25 19.08 9.63 1.42
N ALA A 26 18.81 9.66 0.11
CA ALA A 26 18.10 8.60 -0.57
C ALA A 26 18.90 7.28 -0.58
N LEU A 27 20.22 7.35 -0.82
CA LEU A 27 21.09 6.18 -0.74
C LEU A 27 21.12 5.60 0.67
N SER A 28 21.25 6.46 1.68
CA SER A 28 21.20 6.10 3.10
C SER A 28 19.92 5.32 3.43
N ARG A 29 18.76 5.76 2.91
CA ARG A 29 17.50 5.02 3.07
C ARG A 29 17.56 3.64 2.40
N VAL A 30 17.94 3.60 1.12
CA VAL A 30 18.00 2.36 0.34
C VAL A 30 18.92 1.32 0.99
N LEU A 31 20.12 1.72 1.39
CA LEU A 31 21.08 0.82 2.04
C LEU A 31 20.58 0.34 3.40
N SER A 32 19.91 1.20 4.17
CA SER A 32 19.29 0.81 5.44
C SER A 32 18.19 -0.25 5.25
N ASP A 33 17.35 -0.08 4.22
CA ASP A 33 16.29 -1.05 3.90
C ASP A 33 16.86 -2.39 3.44
N ILE A 34 18.00 -2.39 2.73
CA ILE A 34 18.71 -3.63 2.35
C ILE A 34 19.24 -4.34 3.59
N ILE A 35 20.03 -3.65 4.45
CA ILE A 35 20.60 -4.23 5.68
C ILE A 35 19.50 -4.82 6.57
N LYS A 36 18.36 -4.14 6.70
CA LYS A 36 17.25 -4.62 7.56
C LYS A 36 16.40 -5.74 6.94
N SER A 37 16.63 -6.11 5.67
CA SER A 37 15.66 -6.88 4.88
C SER A 37 15.50 -8.34 5.30
N ASP A 38 16.54 -8.96 5.85
CA ASP A 38 16.52 -10.33 6.35
C ASP A 38 16.17 -10.43 7.85
N LYS A 39 16.06 -9.26 8.51
CA LYS A 39 15.77 -9.05 9.94
C LYS A 39 16.94 -9.36 10.88
N ILE A 40 18.15 -9.48 10.35
CA ILE A 40 19.39 -9.60 11.11
C ILE A 40 20.22 -8.36 10.75
N ILE A 41 20.88 -7.77 11.74
CA ILE A 41 21.79 -6.64 11.50
C ILE A 41 23.12 -7.04 12.12
N GLU A 42 24.16 -7.10 11.31
CA GLU A 42 25.51 -7.43 11.77
C GLU A 42 26.30 -6.16 12.10
N ASP A 43 27.14 -6.22 13.13
CA ASP A 43 28.02 -5.11 13.53
C ASP A 43 28.90 -4.63 12.36
N SER A 44 29.31 -5.56 11.49
CA SER A 44 30.12 -5.26 10.31
C SER A 44 29.37 -4.43 9.26
N GLU A 45 28.06 -4.63 9.11
CA GLU A 45 27.21 -3.86 8.20
C GLU A 45 27.01 -2.45 8.75
N VAL A 46 26.78 -2.34 10.06
CA VAL A 46 26.63 -1.05 10.75
C VAL A 46 27.90 -0.22 10.63
N ALA A 47 29.07 -0.81 10.89
CA ALA A 47 30.36 -0.11 10.79
C ALA A 47 30.66 0.37 9.37
N LYS A 48 30.39 -0.46 8.36
CA LYS A 48 30.58 -0.08 6.95
C LYS A 48 29.58 0.98 6.50
N TYR A 49 28.33 0.85 6.90
CA TYR A 49 27.30 1.85 6.63
C TYR A 49 27.67 3.21 7.24
N ALA A 50 28.08 3.23 8.51
CA ALA A 50 28.56 4.43 9.19
C ALA A 50 29.73 5.08 8.42
N LYS A 51 30.71 4.27 7.99
CA LYS A 51 31.85 4.74 7.19
C LYS A 51 31.46 5.36 5.86
N LEU A 52 30.48 4.82 5.13
CA LEU A 52 30.02 5.41 3.85
C LEU A 52 29.41 6.81 3.99
N PHE A 53 28.92 7.14 5.20
CA PHE A 53 28.25 8.40 5.50
C PHE A 53 29.04 9.27 6.49
N ASP A 54 30.33 8.99 6.66
CA ASP A 54 31.27 9.74 7.51
C ASP A 54 30.79 9.86 8.97
N VAL A 55 30.16 8.79 9.48
CA VAL A 55 29.71 8.69 10.87
C VAL A 55 30.75 7.95 11.69
N ASP A 56 31.28 8.61 12.72
CA ASP A 56 32.13 8.03 13.74
C ASP A 56 31.56 8.37 15.14
N GLU A 57 32.17 7.84 16.20
CA GLU A 57 31.69 8.08 17.57
C GLU A 57 31.67 9.57 17.94
N ASP A 58 32.61 10.35 17.39
CA ASP A 58 32.75 11.78 17.64
C ASP A 58 31.77 12.62 16.80
N SER A 59 31.33 12.12 15.65
CA SER A 59 30.43 12.80 14.71
C SER A 59 28.96 12.39 14.85
N ILE A 60 28.65 11.39 15.70
CA ILE A 60 27.27 10.92 15.89
C ILE A 60 26.36 12.00 16.51
N GLU A 61 26.93 12.90 17.32
CA GLU A 61 26.25 14.07 17.88
C GLU A 61 26.16 15.24 16.89
N ASN A 62 26.76 15.12 15.70
CA ASN A 62 26.67 16.15 14.67
C ASN A 62 25.23 16.26 14.17
N THR A 63 24.58 17.38 14.49
CA THR A 63 23.19 17.69 14.16
C THR A 63 22.89 17.52 12.67
N ASN A 64 23.85 17.80 11.78
CA ASN A 64 23.64 17.67 10.33
C ASN A 64 23.55 16.21 9.90
N ILE A 65 24.45 15.35 10.40
CA ILE A 65 24.48 13.91 10.12
C ILE A 65 23.20 13.26 10.67
N HIS A 66 22.87 13.56 11.92
CA HIS A 66 21.63 13.08 12.54
C HIS A 66 20.38 13.51 11.75
N SER A 67 20.34 14.76 11.26
CA SER A 67 19.22 15.24 10.43
C SER A 67 19.11 14.51 9.09
N GLN A 68 20.23 14.14 8.46
CA GLN A 68 20.24 13.39 7.20
C GLN A 68 19.67 11.98 7.39
N PHE A 69 20.10 11.24 8.42
CA PHE A 69 19.56 9.91 8.71
C PHE A 69 18.09 9.97 9.11
N PHE A 70 17.70 10.98 9.87
CA PHE A 70 16.29 11.20 10.20
C PHE A 70 15.46 11.41 8.93
N ARG A 71 15.91 12.31 8.03
CA ARG A 71 15.26 12.56 6.72
C ARG A 71 15.23 11.31 5.85
N ALA A 72 16.26 10.47 5.89
CA ALA A 72 16.27 9.21 5.15
C ALA A 72 15.10 8.30 5.59
N HIS A 73 14.78 8.27 6.88
CA HIS A 73 13.67 7.47 7.43
C HIS A 73 12.29 8.09 7.18
N GLU A 74 12.19 9.33 6.69
CA GLU A 74 10.93 9.92 6.22
C GLU A 74 10.60 9.51 4.77
N LEU A 75 11.56 8.97 4.03
CA LEU A 75 11.36 8.51 2.66
C LEU A 75 10.83 7.08 2.65
N THR A 76 9.88 6.80 1.76
CA THR A 76 9.59 5.42 1.36
C THR A 76 10.73 4.87 0.51
N PHE A 77 10.89 3.54 0.45
CA PHE A 77 11.87 2.93 -0.46
C PHE A 77 11.69 3.43 -1.90
N ALA A 78 10.46 3.47 -2.43
CA ALA A 78 10.20 3.95 -3.79
C ALA A 78 10.61 5.41 -4.00
N ASP A 79 10.34 6.30 -3.04
CA ASP A 79 10.72 7.72 -3.12
C ASP A 79 12.24 7.89 -3.07
N ALA A 80 12.94 7.07 -2.27
CA ALA A 80 14.39 7.06 -2.23
C ALA A 80 14.98 6.62 -3.58
N VAL A 81 14.50 5.53 -4.19
CA VAL A 81 14.99 5.10 -5.52
C VAL A 81 14.70 6.17 -6.60
N LYS A 82 13.52 6.78 -6.55
CA LYS A 82 13.13 7.86 -7.47
C LYS A 82 14.04 9.09 -7.30
N THR A 83 14.35 9.47 -6.06
CA THR A 83 15.31 10.54 -5.74
C THR A 83 16.71 10.23 -6.26
N LEU A 84 17.22 9.00 -6.13
CA LEU A 84 18.50 8.61 -6.73
C LEU A 84 18.52 8.83 -8.24
N SER A 85 17.44 8.51 -8.94
CA SER A 85 17.34 8.70 -10.40
C SER A 85 17.11 10.15 -10.84
N SER A 86 16.76 11.07 -9.94
CA SER A 86 16.35 12.45 -10.27
C SER A 86 17.44 13.28 -10.95
N SER A 87 18.72 13.02 -10.64
CA SER A 87 19.86 13.69 -11.26
C SER A 87 20.04 13.34 -12.74
N LEU A 88 19.41 12.25 -13.21
CA LEU A 88 19.41 11.85 -14.62
C LEU A 88 18.41 12.67 -15.46
N VAL A 89 17.41 13.29 -14.82
CA VAL A 89 16.27 13.98 -15.46
C VAL A 89 16.56 15.46 -15.73
N SER A 90 17.45 16.09 -14.96
CA SER A 90 17.59 17.56 -14.89
C SER A 90 18.23 18.22 -16.13
N GLU A 91 18.79 17.46 -17.07
CA GLU A 91 19.61 18.03 -18.15
C GLU A 91 18.99 17.76 -19.53
N ARG A 92 17.98 18.57 -19.92
CA ARG A 92 17.32 18.48 -21.25
C ARG A 92 18.27 18.65 -22.45
N ILE A 93 19.48 19.19 -22.24
CA ILE A 93 20.46 19.55 -23.29
C ILE A 93 21.56 18.47 -23.48
N VAL A 94 21.56 17.39 -22.71
CA VAL A 94 22.64 16.40 -22.74
C VAL A 94 22.36 15.24 -23.70
N SER A 95 23.39 14.81 -24.44
CA SER A 95 23.29 13.71 -25.40
C SER A 95 22.90 12.39 -24.72
N GLU A 96 22.21 11.52 -25.46
CA GLU A 96 21.77 10.21 -24.97
C GLU A 96 22.95 9.34 -24.48
N THR A 97 24.11 9.46 -25.13
CA THR A 97 25.34 8.76 -24.76
C THR A 97 25.83 9.20 -23.38
N THR A 98 25.80 10.50 -23.08
CA THR A 98 26.23 11.03 -21.78
C THR A 98 25.25 10.64 -20.68
N ARG A 99 23.93 10.69 -20.95
CA ARG A 99 22.90 10.21 -20.00
C ARG A 99 23.07 8.73 -19.70
N SER A 100 23.35 7.91 -20.72
CA SER A 100 23.59 6.47 -20.56
C SER A 100 24.81 6.19 -19.70
N ARG A 101 25.92 6.93 -19.88
CA ARG A 101 27.12 6.82 -19.04
C ARG A 101 26.88 7.25 -17.60
N LYS A 102 26.19 8.38 -17.38
CA LYS A 102 25.82 8.84 -16.02
C LYS A 102 24.94 7.81 -15.31
N ARG A 103 23.99 7.21 -16.04
CA ARG A 103 23.11 6.14 -15.54
C ARG A 103 23.89 4.89 -15.17
N GLU A 104 24.76 4.42 -16.05
CA GLU A 104 25.64 3.27 -15.79
C GLU A 104 26.53 3.52 -14.57
N HIS A 105 27.15 4.70 -14.48
CA HIS A 105 27.97 5.10 -13.35
C HIS A 105 27.17 5.14 -12.04
N LEU A 106 26.02 5.83 -12.00
CA LEU A 106 25.16 5.86 -10.82
C LEU A 106 24.72 4.45 -10.40
N THR A 107 24.30 3.63 -11.37
CA THR A 107 23.93 2.24 -11.10
C THR A 107 25.10 1.49 -10.48
N ASN A 108 26.32 1.62 -11.03
CA ASN A 108 27.50 0.99 -10.47
C ASN A 108 27.79 1.47 -9.05
N VAL A 109 27.77 2.78 -8.78
CA VAL A 109 27.99 3.33 -7.43
C VAL A 109 26.99 2.77 -6.42
N VAL A 110 25.69 2.72 -6.76
CA VAL A 110 24.66 2.16 -5.87
C VAL A 110 24.84 0.64 -5.66
N MET A 111 25.18 -0.08 -6.72
CA MET A 111 25.41 -1.54 -6.65
C MET A 111 26.68 -1.88 -5.86
N GLU A 112 27.74 -1.09 -5.98
CA GLU A 112 28.96 -1.28 -5.20
C GLU A 112 28.79 -0.84 -3.75
N SER A 113 28.02 0.21 -3.49
CA SER A 113 27.65 0.62 -2.12
C SER A 113 26.85 -0.46 -1.40
N SER A 114 25.89 -1.08 -2.09
CA SER A 114 25.10 -2.19 -1.53
C SER A 114 25.96 -3.43 -1.27
N ARG A 115 26.89 -3.78 -2.18
CA ARG A 115 27.86 -4.87 -1.96
C ARG A 115 28.75 -4.60 -0.77
N TYR A 116 29.27 -3.38 -0.68
CA TYR A 116 30.17 -2.96 0.39
C TYR A 116 29.52 -3.18 1.76
N VAL A 117 28.30 -2.68 1.96
CA VAL A 117 27.63 -2.78 3.28
C VAL A 117 27.19 -4.20 3.64
N THR A 118 26.60 -4.96 2.72
CA THR A 118 25.96 -6.26 3.02
C THR A 118 26.88 -7.46 3.00
N SER A 119 27.95 -7.47 2.20
CA SER A 119 28.65 -8.73 1.92
C SER A 119 30.12 -8.53 1.59
N GLY A 120 31.00 -8.92 2.51
CA GLY A 120 32.42 -9.15 2.20
C GLY A 120 32.68 -10.38 1.32
N SER A 121 31.68 -11.28 1.16
CA SER A 121 31.77 -12.57 0.48
C SER A 121 31.24 -12.58 -0.98
N GLY A 122 30.67 -11.46 -1.45
CA GLY A 122 30.22 -11.29 -2.84
C GLY A 122 28.81 -11.78 -3.20
N TYR A 123 28.04 -12.31 -2.24
CA TYR A 123 26.66 -12.78 -2.45
C TYR A 123 25.70 -12.18 -1.43
N TYR A 124 24.52 -11.79 -1.90
CA TYR A 124 23.45 -11.26 -1.06
C TYR A 124 22.61 -12.36 -0.42
N SER A 125 22.05 -12.07 0.75
CA SER A 125 20.92 -12.85 1.26
C SER A 125 19.74 -12.76 0.28
N PRO A 126 18.85 -13.76 0.26
CA PRO A 126 17.70 -13.75 -0.63
C PRO A 126 16.74 -12.55 -0.50
N SER A 127 16.67 -11.91 0.68
CA SER A 127 15.84 -10.72 0.92
C SER A 127 16.52 -9.44 0.45
N GLU A 128 17.84 -9.35 0.59
CA GLU A 128 18.63 -8.24 0.06
C GLU A 128 18.67 -8.29 -1.48
N ALA A 129 18.88 -9.49 -2.03
CA ALA A 129 19.02 -9.71 -3.46
C ALA A 129 17.82 -9.21 -4.26
N VAL A 130 16.58 -9.34 -3.74
CA VAL A 130 15.39 -8.86 -4.45
C VAL A 130 15.32 -7.32 -4.46
N LEU A 131 15.72 -6.66 -3.37
CA LEU A 131 15.81 -5.20 -3.31
C LEU A 131 16.90 -4.68 -4.26
N VAL A 132 18.09 -5.29 -4.21
CA VAL A 132 19.22 -4.98 -5.07
C VAL A 132 18.88 -5.18 -6.56
N LEU A 133 18.16 -6.26 -6.88
CA LEU A 133 17.70 -6.51 -8.25
C LEU A 133 16.71 -5.44 -8.72
N ALA A 134 15.77 -5.02 -7.86
CA ALA A 134 14.82 -3.96 -8.18
C ALA A 134 15.54 -2.63 -8.45
N LEU A 135 16.53 -2.27 -7.62
CA LEU A 135 17.38 -1.09 -7.84
C LEU A 135 18.09 -1.17 -9.19
N LYS A 136 18.73 -2.30 -9.48
CA LYS A 136 19.44 -2.52 -10.74
C LYS A 136 18.50 -2.32 -11.93
N TYR A 137 17.32 -2.93 -11.91
CA TYR A 137 16.34 -2.80 -13.00
C TYR A 137 15.88 -1.36 -13.18
N TYR A 138 15.49 -0.69 -12.10
CA TYR A 138 14.99 0.68 -12.17
C TYR A 138 16.06 1.69 -12.60
N LEU A 139 17.27 1.59 -12.06
CA LEU A 139 18.37 2.51 -12.35
C LEU A 139 19.01 2.27 -13.71
N SER A 140 19.11 1.01 -14.16
CA SER A 140 19.68 0.68 -15.49
C SER A 140 18.75 1.03 -16.64
N GLU A 141 17.46 1.20 -16.37
CA GLU A 141 16.48 1.47 -17.41
C GLU A 141 16.63 2.88 -18.00
N LYS A 142 16.56 2.94 -19.33
CA LYS A 142 16.47 4.19 -20.07
C LYS A 142 15.16 4.91 -19.75
N GLU A 143 15.27 6.22 -19.50
CA GLU A 143 14.08 7.07 -19.33
C GLU A 143 13.24 7.06 -20.61
N SER A 144 12.00 6.63 -20.47
CA SER A 144 11.00 6.66 -21.53
C SER A 144 9.62 6.85 -20.90
N VAL A 145 8.64 7.24 -21.71
CA VAL A 145 7.24 7.34 -21.27
C VAL A 145 6.67 5.96 -20.92
N ASP A 146 7.25 4.90 -21.49
CA ASP A 146 6.84 3.51 -21.32
C ASP A 146 7.96 2.71 -20.62
N ARG A 147 8.28 3.10 -19.38
CA ARG A 147 9.25 2.37 -18.55
C ARG A 147 8.75 0.95 -18.32
N ARG A 148 9.64 -0.02 -18.51
CA ARG A 148 9.46 -1.44 -18.21
C ARG A 148 9.45 -1.70 -16.71
N TYR A 149 10.20 -0.94 -15.92
CA TYR A 149 10.34 -1.17 -14.49
C TYR A 149 9.88 0.06 -13.68
N ASP A 150 8.99 -0.16 -12.72
CA ASP A 150 8.61 0.84 -11.73
C ASP A 150 8.71 0.26 -10.32
N ILE A 151 8.98 1.13 -9.35
CA ILE A 151 9.01 0.78 -7.92
C ILE A 151 7.98 1.62 -7.20
N GLN A 152 7.14 0.94 -6.42
CA GLN A 152 6.03 1.55 -5.70
C GLN A 152 6.02 1.11 -4.24
N SER A 153 5.77 2.06 -3.35
CA SER A 153 5.60 1.83 -1.91
C SER A 153 4.16 2.17 -1.54
N TYR A 154 3.48 1.21 -0.90
CA TYR A 154 2.09 1.37 -0.47
C TYR A 154 1.97 1.22 1.03
N PRO A 155 1.20 2.08 1.73
CA PRO A 155 0.96 1.89 3.15
C PRO A 155 0.27 0.54 3.35
N LEU A 156 0.77 -0.24 4.30
CA LEU A 156 0.18 -1.52 4.64
C LEU A 156 -1.07 -1.32 5.50
N SER A 157 -2.14 -2.01 5.13
CA SER A 157 -3.21 -2.37 6.05
C SER A 157 -2.77 -3.55 6.92
N ASP A 158 -3.57 -3.89 7.94
CA ASP A 158 -3.32 -5.04 8.84
C ASP A 158 -3.29 -6.40 8.11
N LEU A 159 -3.56 -6.42 6.81
CA LEU A 159 -3.65 -7.62 6.01
C LEU A 159 -2.27 -8.08 5.48
N PHE A 160 -1.84 -9.25 5.93
CA PHE A 160 -0.55 -9.84 5.55
C PHE A 160 -0.62 -10.56 4.20
N ILE A 161 0.01 -10.00 3.15
CA ILE A 161 0.03 -10.59 1.78
C ILE A 161 1.00 -11.79 1.64
N GLY A 162 1.94 -12.00 2.57
CA GLY A 162 3.03 -12.98 2.41
C GLY A 162 4.39 -12.35 2.15
N LYS A 163 5.43 -13.19 2.08
CA LYS A 163 6.79 -12.84 1.61
C LYS A 163 7.03 -13.51 0.25
N ARG A 164 7.79 -12.86 -0.64
CA ARG A 164 8.27 -13.40 -1.93
C ARG A 164 7.15 -13.97 -2.82
N PHE A 165 6.24 -13.11 -3.22
CA PHE A 165 5.25 -13.45 -4.23
C PHE A 165 5.48 -12.63 -5.51
N VAL A 166 4.97 -13.15 -6.62
CA VAL A 166 4.84 -12.44 -7.89
C VAL A 166 3.39 -12.56 -8.35
N PHE A 167 2.66 -11.45 -8.38
CA PHE A 167 1.32 -11.39 -8.94
C PHE A 167 1.37 -11.02 -10.41
N TYR A 168 0.61 -11.73 -11.23
CA TYR A 168 0.17 -11.14 -12.50
C TYR A 168 -1.00 -10.19 -12.24
N ILE A 169 -0.83 -8.93 -12.60
CA ILE A 169 -1.85 -7.88 -12.49
C ILE A 169 -2.15 -7.28 -13.86
N ALA A 170 -3.41 -6.95 -14.11
CA ALA A 170 -3.86 -6.23 -15.29
C ALA A 170 -5.18 -5.52 -14.97
N GLU A 171 -5.33 -4.24 -15.32
CA GLU A 171 -6.59 -3.50 -15.11
C GLU A 171 -7.61 -3.68 -16.23
N LYS A 172 -7.13 -4.06 -17.41
CA LYS A 172 -7.96 -4.48 -18.54
C LYS A 172 -7.55 -5.89 -18.91
N ASP A 173 -8.53 -6.67 -19.33
CA ASP A 173 -8.29 -8.04 -19.74
C ASP A 173 -7.38 -8.04 -20.98
N ASP A 174 -6.10 -8.38 -20.80
CA ASP A 174 -5.17 -8.60 -21.91
C ASP A 174 -5.37 -10.03 -22.41
N PHE A 175 -6.21 -10.17 -23.43
CA PHE A 175 -6.56 -11.46 -24.00
C PHE A 175 -5.33 -12.29 -24.42
N GLY A 176 -4.24 -11.67 -24.85
CA GLY A 176 -3.04 -12.39 -25.30
C GLY A 176 -2.29 -13.04 -24.14
N ILE A 177 -1.95 -12.25 -23.12
CA ILE A 177 -1.21 -12.75 -21.95
C ILE A 177 -2.10 -13.67 -21.11
N ASN A 178 -3.38 -13.33 -20.93
CA ASN A 178 -4.32 -14.20 -20.21
C ASN A 178 -4.57 -15.52 -20.95
N ALA A 179 -4.66 -15.52 -22.29
CA ALA A 179 -4.76 -16.78 -23.04
C ALA A 179 -3.52 -17.65 -22.85
N SER A 180 -2.33 -17.04 -22.90
CA SER A 180 -1.07 -17.76 -22.66
C SER A 180 -1.00 -18.35 -21.24
N LEU A 181 -1.27 -17.54 -20.20
CA LEU A 181 -1.25 -17.98 -18.80
C LEU A 181 -2.37 -18.96 -18.44
N SER A 182 -3.49 -18.95 -19.17
CA SER A 182 -4.56 -19.94 -19.01
C SER A 182 -4.15 -21.33 -19.48
N SER A 183 -3.11 -21.44 -20.32
CA SER A 183 -2.52 -22.73 -20.68
C SER A 183 -1.85 -23.36 -19.45
N PRO A 184 -2.25 -24.58 -19.04
CA PRO A 184 -1.65 -25.24 -17.88
C PRO A 184 -0.13 -25.38 -17.99
N SER A 185 0.40 -25.67 -19.19
CA SER A 185 1.84 -25.83 -19.40
C SER A 185 2.61 -24.55 -19.12
N VAL A 186 2.14 -23.41 -19.62
CA VAL A 186 2.77 -22.10 -19.42
C VAL A 186 2.72 -21.70 -17.94
N PHE A 187 1.56 -21.83 -17.29
CA PHE A 187 1.42 -21.55 -15.87
C PHE A 187 2.37 -22.38 -15.02
N HIS A 188 2.47 -23.69 -15.29
CA HIS A 188 3.36 -24.59 -14.56
C HIS A 188 4.83 -24.22 -14.75
N VAL A 189 5.25 -23.87 -15.98
CA VAL A 189 6.63 -23.42 -16.25
C VAL A 189 6.95 -22.13 -15.48
N VAL A 190 6.09 -21.12 -15.57
CA VAL A 190 6.26 -19.84 -14.86
C VAL A 190 6.31 -20.06 -13.35
N SER A 191 5.37 -20.84 -12.81
CA SER A 191 5.31 -21.16 -11.39
C SER A 191 6.56 -21.92 -10.93
N HIS A 192 7.05 -22.88 -11.73
CA HIS A 192 8.24 -23.64 -11.40
C HIS A 192 9.50 -22.77 -11.41
N LEU A 193 9.69 -21.94 -12.43
CA LEU A 193 10.79 -20.99 -12.53
C LEU A 193 10.86 -20.08 -11.29
N LEU A 194 9.73 -19.49 -10.90
CA LEU A 194 9.68 -18.64 -9.70
C LEU A 194 9.88 -19.42 -8.40
N SER A 195 9.30 -20.63 -8.30
CA SER A 195 9.47 -21.47 -7.11
C SER A 195 10.91 -21.92 -6.90
N SER A 196 11.69 -22.06 -7.98
CA SER A 196 13.11 -22.45 -7.94
C SER A 196 13.99 -21.43 -7.22
N ILE A 197 13.53 -20.17 -7.13
CA ILE A 197 14.18 -19.08 -6.39
C ILE A 197 13.37 -18.64 -5.16
N GLY A 198 12.41 -19.48 -4.72
CA GLY A 198 11.64 -19.23 -3.50
C GLY A 198 10.51 -18.21 -3.64
N PHE A 199 10.11 -17.87 -4.87
CA PHE A 199 8.96 -17.01 -5.14
C PHE A 199 7.69 -17.82 -5.45
N GLN A 200 6.57 -17.36 -4.92
CA GLN A 200 5.25 -17.88 -5.25
C GLN A 200 4.62 -17.09 -6.39
N PHE A 201 4.28 -17.75 -7.49
CA PHE A 201 3.49 -17.12 -8.55
C PHE A 201 2.00 -17.11 -8.21
N VAL A 202 1.35 -15.98 -8.44
CA VAL A 202 -0.08 -15.78 -8.15
C VAL A 202 -0.79 -15.33 -9.41
N TYR A 203 -1.74 -16.16 -9.85
CA TYR A 203 -2.60 -15.90 -11.00
C TYR A 203 -4.06 -16.13 -10.62
N ILE A 204 -4.86 -15.06 -10.63
CA ILE A 204 -6.24 -15.06 -10.12
C ILE A 204 -7.14 -16.11 -10.80
N PRO A 205 -7.14 -16.25 -12.15
CA PRO A 205 -7.94 -17.28 -12.81
C PRO A 205 -7.55 -18.71 -12.38
N HIS A 206 -6.27 -18.99 -12.11
CA HIS A 206 -5.89 -20.31 -11.59
C HIS A 206 -6.44 -20.56 -10.19
N ILE A 207 -6.40 -19.55 -9.30
CA ILE A 207 -6.97 -19.62 -7.96
C ILE A 207 -8.49 -19.86 -8.03
N ARG A 208 -9.18 -19.15 -8.92
CA ARG A 208 -10.61 -19.35 -9.18
C ARG A 208 -10.91 -20.81 -9.56
N GLU A 209 -10.16 -21.38 -10.51
CA GLU A 209 -10.37 -22.78 -10.93
C GLU A 209 -10.05 -23.78 -9.80
N LEU A 210 -9.05 -23.49 -8.96
CA LEU A 210 -8.77 -24.30 -7.77
C LEU A 210 -9.96 -24.33 -6.80
N TYR A 211 -10.58 -23.19 -6.51
CA TYR A 211 -11.76 -23.16 -5.63
C TYR A 211 -13.00 -23.79 -6.29
N LYS A 212 -13.22 -23.56 -7.59
CA LYS A 212 -14.32 -24.19 -8.35
C LYS A 212 -14.23 -25.71 -8.34
N SER A 213 -13.05 -26.26 -8.63
CA SER A 213 -12.84 -27.71 -8.72
C SER A 213 -13.05 -28.44 -7.40
N ARG A 214 -12.85 -27.76 -6.25
CA ARG A 214 -13.10 -28.32 -4.91
C ARG A 214 -14.58 -28.23 -4.49
N GLY A 215 -15.34 -27.30 -5.06
CA GLY A 215 -16.78 -27.16 -4.84
C GLY A 215 -17.18 -26.44 -3.54
N SER A 216 -18.44 -26.00 -3.49
CA SER A 216 -18.95 -25.16 -2.38
C SER A 216 -18.96 -25.87 -1.03
N LYS A 217 -19.24 -27.18 -0.99
CA LYS A 217 -19.24 -27.97 0.25
C LYS A 217 -17.87 -27.93 0.93
N TRP A 218 -16.81 -28.13 0.16
CA TRP A 218 -15.44 -28.07 0.67
C TRP A 218 -15.09 -26.64 1.13
N PHE A 219 -15.48 -25.62 0.35
CA PHE A 219 -15.26 -24.22 0.72
C PHE A 219 -15.95 -23.83 2.03
N ARG A 220 -17.18 -24.31 2.26
CA ARG A 220 -17.91 -24.11 3.53
C ARG A 220 -17.18 -24.74 4.70
N MET A 221 -16.74 -25.99 4.56
CA MET A 221 -15.98 -26.69 5.61
C MET A 221 -14.67 -25.96 5.92
N MET A 222 -13.96 -25.51 4.90
CA MET A 222 -12.73 -24.73 5.05
C MET A 222 -13.02 -23.40 5.75
N SER A 223 -14.09 -22.71 5.38
CA SER A 223 -14.45 -21.42 5.99
C SER A 223 -14.78 -21.55 7.48
N LEU A 224 -15.52 -22.60 7.87
CA LEU A 224 -15.81 -22.92 9.27
C LEU A 224 -14.56 -23.24 10.09
N LEU A 225 -13.58 -23.93 9.48
CA LEU A 225 -12.31 -24.23 10.13
C LEU A 225 -11.51 -22.97 10.44
N LEU A 226 -11.59 -21.96 9.58
CA LEU A 226 -10.76 -20.76 9.64
C LEU A 226 -11.42 -19.63 10.43
N PHE A 227 -12.75 -19.52 10.30
CA PHE A 227 -13.56 -18.48 10.90
C PHE A 227 -14.85 -19.12 11.42
N PRO A 228 -14.83 -19.74 12.61
CA PRO A 228 -15.97 -20.51 13.11
C PRO A 228 -17.26 -19.68 13.24
N ASP A 229 -17.14 -18.36 13.42
CA ASP A 229 -18.28 -17.44 13.60
C ASP A 229 -18.78 -16.80 12.29
N ILE A 230 -18.23 -17.17 11.12
CA ILE A 230 -18.68 -16.60 9.84
C ILE A 230 -20.08 -17.12 9.47
N SER A 231 -20.99 -16.23 9.10
CA SER A 231 -22.34 -16.63 8.70
C SER A 231 -22.33 -17.45 7.41
N THR A 232 -23.22 -18.43 7.31
CA THR A 232 -23.35 -19.29 6.11
C THR A 232 -23.65 -18.47 4.85
N SER A 233 -24.45 -17.42 4.95
CA SER A 233 -24.74 -16.49 3.84
C SER A 233 -23.51 -15.71 3.37
N LYS A 234 -22.62 -15.29 4.30
CA LYS A 234 -21.36 -14.63 3.96
C LYS A 234 -20.40 -15.61 3.29
N VAL A 235 -20.36 -16.87 3.73
CA VAL A 235 -19.54 -17.93 3.11
C VAL A 235 -19.99 -18.18 1.67
N ASP A 236 -21.30 -18.36 1.45
CA ASP A 236 -21.84 -18.65 0.12
C ASP A 236 -21.60 -17.50 -0.85
N SER A 237 -21.90 -16.26 -0.44
CA SER A 237 -21.62 -15.07 -1.25
C SER A 237 -20.12 -14.84 -1.50
N THR A 238 -19.25 -15.32 -0.61
CA THR A 238 -17.79 -15.28 -0.83
C THR A 238 -17.36 -16.34 -1.82
N TYR A 239 -17.91 -17.54 -1.74
CA TYR A 239 -17.65 -18.62 -2.70
C TYR A 239 -18.05 -18.22 -4.12
N GLU A 240 -19.25 -17.65 -4.30
CA GLU A 240 -19.72 -17.15 -5.60
C GLU A 240 -18.77 -16.08 -6.16
N ARG A 241 -18.41 -15.08 -5.34
CA ARG A 241 -17.45 -14.03 -5.74
C ARG A 241 -16.07 -14.59 -6.10
N MET A 242 -15.58 -15.59 -5.36
CA MET A 242 -14.31 -16.26 -5.64
C MET A 242 -14.38 -17.02 -6.98
N CYS A 243 -15.51 -17.69 -7.25
CA CYS A 243 -15.74 -18.43 -8.49
C CYS A 243 -15.92 -17.53 -9.72
N GLU A 244 -16.31 -16.27 -9.54
CA GLU A 244 -16.47 -15.31 -10.65
C GLU A 244 -15.27 -14.38 -10.83
N MET A 245 -14.25 -14.53 -9.99
CA MET A 245 -13.16 -13.56 -9.92
C MET A 245 -12.32 -13.53 -11.19
N ARG A 246 -12.14 -12.32 -11.72
CA ARG A 246 -11.21 -12.02 -12.81
C ARG A 246 -10.04 -11.17 -12.31
N THR A 247 -8.93 -11.19 -13.03
CA THR A 247 -7.73 -10.43 -12.67
C THR A 247 -8.02 -8.92 -12.55
N ASP A 248 -8.75 -8.34 -13.50
CA ASP A 248 -9.12 -6.93 -13.51
C ASP A 248 -9.99 -6.53 -12.31
N VAL A 249 -10.99 -7.37 -12.00
CA VAL A 249 -11.87 -7.19 -10.83
C VAL A 249 -11.06 -7.27 -9.55
N PHE A 250 -10.13 -8.24 -9.46
CA PHE A 250 -9.25 -8.36 -8.29
C PHE A 250 -8.38 -7.13 -8.09
N VAL A 251 -7.72 -6.65 -9.15
CA VAL A 251 -6.88 -5.46 -9.09
C VAL A 251 -7.69 -4.24 -8.67
N ARG A 252 -8.84 -3.98 -9.32
CA ARG A 252 -9.67 -2.81 -9.03
C ARG A 252 -10.29 -2.87 -7.64
N ASP A 253 -10.99 -3.96 -7.31
CA ASP A 253 -11.86 -3.99 -6.15
C ASP A 253 -11.16 -4.48 -4.87
N TYR A 254 -10.02 -5.16 -4.98
CA TYR A 254 -9.28 -5.66 -3.83
C TYR A 254 -7.94 -4.95 -3.67
N LEU A 255 -7.06 -4.96 -4.67
CA LEU A 255 -5.75 -4.31 -4.52
C LEU A 255 -5.88 -2.78 -4.43
N LYS A 256 -6.57 -2.13 -5.36
CA LYS A 256 -6.74 -0.67 -5.33
C LYS A 256 -7.66 -0.23 -4.19
N LYS A 257 -8.90 -0.75 -4.19
CA LYS A 257 -9.95 -0.28 -3.27
C LYS A 257 -9.84 -0.80 -1.84
N LYS A 258 -9.38 -2.03 -1.60
CA LYS A 258 -9.32 -2.61 -0.23
C LYS A 258 -7.93 -2.64 0.38
N MET A 259 -6.88 -2.66 -0.43
CA MET A 259 -5.49 -2.64 0.03
C MET A 259 -4.82 -1.28 -0.16
N GLY A 260 -5.50 -0.31 -0.78
CA GLY A 260 -4.98 1.04 -0.95
C GLY A 260 -3.92 1.19 -2.01
N PHE A 261 -3.83 0.23 -2.95
CA PHE A 261 -2.85 0.27 -4.02
C PHE A 261 -3.31 1.19 -5.17
N ALA A 262 -3.79 2.38 -4.84
CA ALA A 262 -4.56 3.26 -5.73
C ALA A 262 -3.82 3.63 -7.03
N ARG A 263 -2.47 3.66 -6.99
CA ARG A 263 -1.59 4.05 -8.11
C ARG A 263 -1.09 2.87 -8.95
N LEU A 264 -1.63 1.65 -8.77
CA LEU A 264 -1.29 0.53 -9.66
C LEU A 264 -1.65 0.94 -11.10
N GLY A 265 -0.70 0.73 -12.01
CA GLY A 265 -0.81 1.11 -13.41
C GLY A 265 -1.76 0.22 -14.21
N THR A 266 -2.18 0.72 -15.36
CA THR A 266 -3.16 0.08 -16.24
C THR A 266 -2.56 -1.02 -17.12
N ALA A 267 -1.24 -1.02 -17.31
CA ALA A 267 -0.53 -2.01 -18.12
C ALA A 267 -0.47 -3.37 -17.41
N PRO A 268 -0.55 -4.49 -18.14
CA PRO A 268 -0.27 -5.80 -17.59
C PRO A 268 1.15 -5.86 -17.01
N SER A 269 1.29 -6.37 -15.79
CA SER A 269 2.57 -6.38 -15.09
C SER A 269 2.75 -7.62 -14.23
N LEU A 270 4.00 -7.99 -14.02
CA LEU A 270 4.41 -8.82 -12.89
C LEU A 270 4.71 -7.91 -11.70
N MET A 271 3.90 -8.01 -10.66
CA MET A 271 4.06 -7.29 -9.39
C MET A 271 4.82 -8.17 -8.39
N VAL A 272 6.08 -7.85 -8.19
CA VAL A 272 7.02 -8.58 -7.33
C VAL A 272 7.09 -7.93 -5.95
N MET A 273 6.90 -8.70 -4.89
CA MET A 273 7.07 -8.23 -3.52
C MET A 273 8.55 -8.11 -3.16
N LEU A 274 8.99 -6.89 -2.86
CA LEU A 274 10.37 -6.62 -2.45
C LEU A 274 10.55 -6.79 -0.94
N GLY A 275 9.57 -6.36 -0.15
CA GLY A 275 9.68 -6.38 1.31
C GLY A 275 8.77 -5.36 1.96
N ARG A 276 9.02 -5.14 3.25
CA ARG A 276 8.31 -4.15 4.06
C ARG A 276 9.30 -3.31 4.82
N ASP A 277 9.01 -2.05 4.94
CA ASP A 277 9.80 -1.06 5.64
C ASP A 277 8.91 -0.19 6.52
N GLN A 278 9.55 0.53 7.44
CA GLN A 278 8.89 1.51 8.30
C GLN A 278 9.36 2.91 7.93
N VAL A 279 8.42 3.85 7.88
CA VAL A 279 8.64 5.25 7.50
C VAL A 279 8.15 6.13 8.64
N ILE A 280 8.99 7.08 9.06
CA ILE A 280 8.65 8.07 10.08
C ILE A 280 7.61 9.03 9.50
N CYS A 281 6.55 9.27 10.26
CA CYS A 281 5.52 10.22 9.88
C CYS A 281 5.91 11.63 10.34
N LYS A 282 5.54 12.64 9.55
CA LYS A 282 5.87 14.05 9.83
C LYS A 282 5.03 14.65 10.97
N ASP A 283 3.89 14.03 11.29
CA ASP A 283 3.06 14.31 12.46
C ASP A 283 3.78 13.84 13.73
N ARG A 284 4.38 14.79 14.46
CA ARG A 284 4.90 14.55 15.81
C ARG A 284 3.73 14.41 16.77
N SER A 285 3.58 13.23 17.38
CA SER A 285 2.65 13.04 18.49
C SER A 285 3.34 13.37 19.82
N GLU A 286 2.57 13.80 20.82
CA GLU A 286 3.06 13.98 22.21
C GLU A 286 3.64 12.69 22.82
N LYS A 287 3.40 11.52 22.21
CA LYS A 287 3.86 10.19 22.66
C LYS A 287 5.10 9.67 21.91
N GLY A 288 5.76 10.49 21.08
CA GLY A 288 6.98 10.13 20.34
C GLY A 288 6.78 9.98 18.83
N LEU A 289 7.77 9.36 18.17
CA LEU A 289 7.82 9.18 16.71
C LEU A 289 6.75 8.16 16.25
N ARG A 290 5.84 8.60 15.38
CA ARG A 290 4.87 7.71 14.73
C ARG A 290 5.51 7.08 13.49
N MET A 291 5.47 5.75 13.38
CA MET A 291 5.94 5.03 12.20
C MET A 291 4.78 4.37 11.46
N LYS A 292 4.80 4.44 10.13
CA LYS A 292 3.88 3.72 9.24
C LYS A 292 4.63 2.62 8.50
N SER A 293 3.99 1.47 8.36
CA SER A 293 4.56 0.35 7.60
C SER A 293 4.16 0.45 6.14
N TYR A 294 5.09 0.18 5.23
CA TYR A 294 4.87 0.17 3.79
C TYR A 294 5.23 -1.18 3.20
N ALA A 295 4.57 -1.54 2.10
CA ALA A 295 4.92 -2.65 1.22
C ALA A 295 5.61 -2.10 -0.01
N ASN A 296 6.79 -2.64 -0.31
CA ASN A 296 7.59 -2.24 -1.46
C ASN A 296 7.42 -3.27 -2.57
N LEU A 297 7.10 -2.77 -3.76
CA LEU A 297 6.75 -3.56 -4.92
C LEU A 297 7.60 -3.12 -6.11
N LEU A 298 8.08 -4.08 -6.88
CA LEU A 298 8.61 -3.88 -8.22
C LEU A 298 7.53 -4.28 -9.23
N LEU A 299 7.21 -3.38 -10.14
CA LEU A 299 6.37 -3.66 -11.30
C LEU A 299 7.25 -3.89 -12.52
N ILE A 300 7.09 -5.05 -13.15
CA ILE A 300 7.69 -5.35 -14.45
C ILE A 300 6.55 -5.31 -15.47
N HIS A 301 6.46 -4.22 -16.23
CA HIS A 301 5.46 -4.04 -17.27
C HIS A 301 5.73 -4.99 -18.44
N LEU A 302 4.70 -5.73 -18.83
CA LEU A 302 4.72 -6.68 -19.92
C LEU A 302 4.30 -5.97 -21.20
N LYS A 303 5.15 -6.06 -22.23
CA LYS A 303 4.84 -5.44 -23.52
C LYS A 303 3.84 -6.29 -24.30
N LYS A 304 3.07 -5.66 -25.18
CA LYS A 304 2.12 -6.36 -26.05
C LYS A 304 2.87 -7.38 -26.92
N GLY A 305 2.43 -8.64 -26.88
CA GLY A 305 3.06 -9.75 -27.62
C GLY A 305 4.33 -10.31 -26.99
N GLU A 306 4.71 -9.84 -25.80
CA GLU A 306 5.83 -10.40 -25.05
C GLU A 306 5.47 -11.76 -24.42
N GLU A 307 6.40 -12.71 -24.49
CA GLU A 307 6.24 -14.02 -23.84
C GLU A 307 6.59 -13.93 -22.36
N ILE A 308 5.60 -14.19 -21.49
CA ILE A 308 5.78 -14.09 -20.03
C ILE A 308 6.86 -15.03 -19.49
N ILE A 309 7.06 -16.20 -20.12
CA ILE A 309 8.12 -17.15 -19.76
C ILE A 309 9.50 -16.49 -19.93
N GLY A 310 9.70 -15.73 -21.01
CA GLY A 310 10.95 -15.03 -21.27
C GLY A 310 11.23 -13.97 -20.20
N THR A 311 10.23 -13.16 -19.86
CA THR A 311 10.36 -12.14 -18.79
C THR A 311 10.66 -12.76 -17.43
N VAL A 312 9.94 -13.83 -17.06
CA VAL A 312 10.16 -14.55 -15.80
C VAL A 312 11.52 -15.23 -15.78
N GLY A 313 11.93 -15.83 -16.89
CA GLY A 313 13.25 -16.45 -17.04
C GLY A 313 14.39 -15.43 -16.88
N GLU A 314 14.24 -14.24 -17.44
CA GLU A 314 15.21 -13.14 -17.24
C GLU A 314 15.27 -12.69 -15.77
N PHE A 315 14.12 -12.55 -15.11
CA PHE A 315 14.04 -12.23 -13.68
C PHE A 315 14.76 -13.28 -12.84
N VAL A 316 14.44 -14.57 -13.02
CA VAL A 316 15.05 -15.69 -12.29
C VAL A 316 16.55 -15.76 -12.53
N ARG A 317 17.00 -15.61 -13.79
CA ARG A 317 18.42 -15.58 -14.14
C ARG A 317 19.14 -14.43 -13.45
N SER A 318 18.55 -13.24 -13.44
CA SER A 318 19.17 -12.05 -12.84
C SER A 318 19.25 -12.16 -11.31
N TYR A 319 18.20 -12.70 -10.68
CA TYR A 319 18.18 -12.98 -9.24
C TYR A 319 19.23 -14.02 -8.84
N SER A 320 19.32 -15.13 -9.60
CA SER A 320 20.26 -16.23 -9.32
C SER A 320 21.73 -15.81 -9.42
N GLN A 321 22.04 -14.70 -10.11
CA GLN A 321 23.39 -14.14 -10.17
C GLN A 321 23.78 -13.38 -8.89
N LEU A 322 22.83 -13.03 -8.03
CA LEU A 322 23.05 -12.24 -6.82
C LEU A 322 23.14 -13.08 -5.54
N VAL A 323 22.52 -14.27 -5.53
CA VAL A 323 22.47 -15.15 -4.37
C VAL A 323 23.45 -16.32 -4.52
N SER A 324 24.06 -16.76 -3.42
CA SER A 324 24.75 -18.05 -3.41
C SER A 324 23.71 -19.16 -3.52
N SER A 325 24.02 -20.21 -4.29
CA SER A 325 23.09 -21.27 -4.69
C SER A 325 22.29 -21.82 -3.51
N THR A 326 21.04 -21.38 -3.38
CA THR A 326 20.09 -21.86 -2.37
C THR A 326 19.02 -22.66 -3.09
N SER A 327 18.99 -23.97 -2.83
CA SER A 327 17.92 -24.84 -3.31
C SER A 327 16.67 -24.56 -2.48
N TYR A 328 15.74 -23.79 -3.02
CA TYR A 328 14.44 -23.62 -2.38
C TYR A 328 13.66 -24.92 -2.53
N THR A 329 13.30 -25.53 -1.40
CA THR A 329 12.40 -26.68 -1.39
C THR A 329 11.07 -26.28 -2.01
N ASN A 330 10.61 -27.12 -2.94
CA ASN A 330 9.40 -26.96 -3.75
C ASN A 330 8.24 -26.41 -2.91
N MET A 331 7.98 -25.10 -3.03
CA MET A 331 6.85 -24.45 -2.36
C MET A 331 5.51 -24.85 -2.99
N ASN A 332 5.50 -25.55 -4.12
CA ASN A 332 4.27 -26.03 -4.74
C ASN A 332 3.82 -27.37 -4.12
N PRO A 333 2.62 -27.44 -3.52
CA PRO A 333 2.10 -28.69 -3.00
C PRO A 333 1.87 -29.69 -4.14
N ARG A 334 1.88 -30.98 -3.79
CA ARG A 334 1.31 -32.02 -4.66
C ARG A 334 -0.15 -31.68 -4.98
N PHE A 335 -0.64 -32.08 -6.15
CA PHE A 335 -1.99 -31.78 -6.69
C PHE A 335 -3.16 -32.08 -5.73
N ASP A 336 -2.96 -32.95 -4.73
CA ASP A 336 -3.95 -33.32 -3.72
C ASP A 336 -4.09 -32.30 -2.58
N LYS A 337 -3.07 -31.48 -2.31
CA LYS A 337 -3.02 -30.56 -1.15
C LYS A 337 -3.47 -29.15 -1.53
N PHE A 338 -4.32 -28.56 -0.69
CA PHE A 338 -4.69 -27.15 -0.79
C PHE A 338 -3.78 -26.31 0.09
N MET A 339 -3.15 -25.29 -0.50
CA MET A 339 -2.27 -24.38 0.22
C MET A 339 -3.08 -23.26 0.86
N PHE A 340 -3.22 -23.29 2.19
CA PHE A 340 -3.83 -22.19 2.95
C PHE A 340 -2.79 -21.48 3.82
N HIS A 341 -1.86 -20.77 3.18
CA HIS A 341 -0.94 -19.85 3.83
C HIS A 341 -0.60 -18.68 2.90
N GLY A 342 -0.11 -17.57 3.48
CA GLY A 342 0.33 -16.41 2.70
C GLY A 342 -0.78 -15.85 1.80
N VAL A 343 -0.52 -15.80 0.50
CA VAL A 343 -1.42 -15.16 -0.49
C VAL A 343 -2.81 -15.80 -0.55
N TYR A 344 -2.92 -17.13 -0.45
CA TYR A 344 -4.21 -17.83 -0.55
C TYR A 344 -5.14 -17.51 0.63
N GLN A 345 -4.56 -17.48 1.84
CA GLN A 345 -5.26 -17.02 3.04
C GLN A 345 -5.63 -15.55 2.93
N MET A 346 -4.72 -14.73 2.43
CA MET A 346 -4.94 -13.29 2.25
C MET A 346 -6.09 -12.99 1.29
N ILE A 347 -6.17 -13.66 0.13
CA ILE A 347 -7.29 -13.53 -0.82
C ILE A 347 -8.60 -13.92 -0.17
N PHE A 348 -8.63 -15.04 0.57
CA PHE A 348 -9.82 -15.46 1.29
C PHE A 348 -10.25 -14.40 2.31
N SER A 349 -9.35 -13.95 3.18
CA SER A 349 -9.63 -12.92 4.19
C SER A 349 -10.12 -11.61 3.56
N LEU A 350 -9.53 -11.18 2.44
CA LEU A 350 -9.96 -10.01 1.66
C LEU A 350 -11.39 -10.11 1.13
N MET A 351 -11.86 -11.32 0.83
CA MET A 351 -13.18 -11.55 0.27
C MET A 351 -14.23 -11.79 1.35
N ALA A 352 -13.86 -12.58 2.35
CA ALA A 352 -14.74 -13.03 3.42
C ALA A 352 -14.89 -12.00 4.55
N LEU A 353 -13.80 -11.35 4.95
CA LEU A 353 -13.72 -10.62 6.24
C LEU A 353 -13.51 -9.14 6.07
N VAL A 354 -12.74 -8.74 5.05
CA VAL A 354 -12.50 -7.33 4.78
C VAL A 354 -13.80 -6.77 4.22
N ASP A 355 -14.62 -6.16 5.08
CA ASP A 355 -15.73 -5.31 4.65
C ASP A 355 -15.21 -4.20 3.74
N SER A 356 -16.04 -3.53 2.94
CA SER A 356 -15.54 -2.37 2.17
C SER A 356 -15.02 -1.33 3.17
N HIS A 357 -13.70 -1.24 3.36
CA HIS A 357 -13.14 -0.61 4.57
C HIS A 357 -13.40 0.91 4.60
N PRO A 358 -13.84 1.44 5.75
CA PRO A 358 -13.89 2.87 6.05
C PRO A 358 -12.52 3.57 6.05
N ASP A 359 -11.42 2.82 6.15
CA ASP A 359 -10.04 3.33 6.14
C ASP A 359 -9.64 4.02 4.82
N PHE A 360 -10.46 3.81 3.78
CA PHE A 360 -10.34 4.50 2.51
C PHE A 360 -11.05 5.84 2.47
N TYR A 361 -11.84 6.20 3.48
CA TYR A 361 -12.58 7.46 3.53
C TYR A 361 -11.92 8.43 4.51
N GLN A 362 -11.29 9.46 3.97
CA GLN A 362 -10.90 10.65 4.69
C GLN A 362 -12.05 11.67 4.63
N LEU A 363 -12.62 12.02 5.78
CA LEU A 363 -13.59 13.10 5.87
C LEU A 363 -12.88 14.40 6.21
N ASN A 364 -13.18 15.46 5.47
CA ASN A 364 -12.70 16.80 5.80
C ASN A 364 -13.86 17.79 5.79
N PHE A 365 -14.10 18.43 6.93
CA PHE A 365 -15.10 19.47 7.11
C PHE A 365 -14.39 20.81 7.13
N MET A 366 -14.69 21.69 6.19
CA MET A 366 -14.20 23.06 6.20
C MET A 366 -15.22 23.96 6.85
N THR A 367 -14.82 24.66 7.91
CA THR A 367 -15.67 25.62 8.60
C THR A 367 -15.86 26.88 7.75
N GLY A 368 -16.95 27.59 8.00
CA GLY A 368 -17.28 28.84 7.32
C GLY A 368 -18.78 28.97 7.06
N LYS A 369 -19.18 30.16 6.61
CA LYS A 369 -20.59 30.51 6.34
C LYS A 369 -21.37 29.48 5.50
N HIS A 370 -20.68 28.78 4.62
CA HIS A 370 -21.21 27.73 3.74
C HIS A 370 -20.44 26.43 3.92
N CYS A 371 -20.22 26.00 5.17
CA CYS A 371 -19.37 24.88 5.53
C CYS A 371 -19.40 23.73 4.50
N LYS A 372 -18.22 23.21 4.17
CA LYS A 372 -18.04 22.26 3.07
C LYS A 372 -17.59 20.92 3.61
N MET A 373 -17.98 19.86 2.93
CA MET A 373 -17.55 18.51 3.26
C MET A 373 -16.85 17.89 2.06
N PHE A 374 -15.72 17.25 2.33
CA PHE A 374 -14.96 16.50 1.37
C PHE A 374 -14.82 15.06 1.85
N VAL A 375 -14.89 14.14 0.91
CA VAL A 375 -14.64 12.72 1.11
C VAL A 375 -13.51 12.34 0.16
N ASN A 376 -12.33 11.98 0.68
CA ASN A 376 -11.13 11.75 -0.14
C ASN A 376 -10.81 12.90 -1.10
N ASP A 377 -10.85 14.13 -0.59
CA ASP A 377 -10.68 15.36 -1.37
C ASP A 377 -11.74 15.63 -2.44
N ILE A 378 -12.79 14.80 -2.55
CA ILE A 378 -13.94 15.03 -3.42
C ILE A 378 -14.98 15.85 -2.66
N TYR A 379 -15.32 17.02 -3.19
CA TYR A 379 -16.37 17.88 -2.64
C TYR A 379 -17.76 17.23 -2.78
N ILE A 380 -18.49 17.17 -1.67
CA ILE A 380 -19.88 16.69 -1.64
C ILE A 380 -20.80 17.91 -1.48
N ASP A 381 -21.74 18.08 -2.41
CA ASP A 381 -22.58 19.28 -2.48
C ASP A 381 -23.77 19.23 -1.52
N LEU A 382 -23.47 19.35 -0.23
CA LEU A 382 -24.45 19.38 0.84
C LEU A 382 -24.65 20.80 1.37
N ARG A 383 -25.92 21.13 1.68
CA ARG A 383 -26.24 22.35 2.42
C ARG A 383 -25.68 22.27 3.86
N PRO A 384 -25.36 23.41 4.52
CA PRO A 384 -24.76 23.42 5.84
C PRO A 384 -25.45 22.56 6.90
N GLY A 385 -26.80 22.55 6.91
CA GLY A 385 -27.56 21.71 7.85
C GLY A 385 -27.36 20.20 7.62
N LYS A 386 -27.19 19.78 6.37
CA LYS A 386 -26.91 18.37 6.04
C LYS A 386 -25.47 17.98 6.41
N VAL A 387 -24.52 18.90 6.24
CA VAL A 387 -23.13 18.72 6.67
C VAL A 387 -23.06 18.58 8.19
N ALA A 388 -23.74 19.47 8.93
CA ALA A 388 -23.82 19.41 10.39
C ALA A 388 -24.50 18.13 10.89
N LEU A 389 -25.57 17.68 10.22
CA LEU A 389 -26.22 16.43 10.60
C LEU A 389 -25.31 15.23 10.36
N TYR A 390 -24.58 15.23 9.25
CA TYR A 390 -23.62 14.17 8.96
C TYR A 390 -22.49 14.14 10.01
N MET A 391 -21.96 15.30 10.37
CA MET A 391 -20.97 15.42 11.45
C MET A 391 -21.53 14.98 12.81
N LEU A 392 -22.80 15.25 13.12
CA LEU A 392 -23.47 14.74 14.31
C LEU A 392 -23.50 13.21 14.33
N ILE A 393 -23.88 12.57 13.21
CA ILE A 393 -23.86 11.10 13.12
C ILE A 393 -22.44 10.59 13.35
N VAL A 394 -21.43 11.22 12.75
CA VAL A 394 -20.02 10.87 12.94
C VAL A 394 -19.61 10.98 14.41
N TYR A 395 -19.95 12.11 15.03
CA TYR A 395 -19.65 12.39 16.43
C TYR A 395 -20.27 11.35 17.37
N GLU A 396 -21.58 11.09 17.23
CA GLU A 396 -22.30 10.11 18.05
C GLU A 396 -21.75 8.68 17.85
N SER A 397 -21.22 8.39 16.66
CA SER A 397 -20.64 7.07 16.38
C SER A 397 -19.30 6.84 17.07
N LEU A 398 -18.55 7.91 17.31
CA LEU A 398 -17.21 7.86 17.89
C LEU A 398 -17.22 8.02 19.40
N PHE A 399 -18.04 8.93 19.91
CA PHE A 399 -17.95 9.40 21.28
C PHE A 399 -19.14 8.99 22.15
N SER A 400 -20.28 8.59 21.57
CA SER A 400 -21.42 8.15 22.38
C SER A 400 -21.20 6.73 22.90
N ALA A 401 -21.74 6.44 24.09
CA ALA A 401 -21.67 5.11 24.71
C ALA A 401 -22.24 3.99 23.82
N GLU A 402 -23.17 4.35 22.94
CA GLU A 402 -23.87 3.40 22.07
C GLU A 402 -23.36 3.40 20.63
N ARG A 403 -22.36 4.26 20.34
CA ARG A 403 -21.71 4.37 19.03
C ARG A 403 -22.71 4.52 17.89
N GLY A 404 -23.65 5.45 18.04
CA GLY A 404 -24.64 5.81 17.02
C GLY A 404 -25.82 6.63 17.56
N ILE A 405 -26.75 6.98 16.67
CA ILE A 405 -28.01 7.66 17.00
C ILE A 405 -29.15 6.64 17.07
N ARG A 406 -29.85 6.58 18.21
CA ARG A 406 -31.02 5.71 18.42
C ARG A 406 -32.28 6.26 17.75
N ASP A 407 -33.37 5.48 17.83
CA ASP A 407 -34.71 6.00 17.57
C ASP A 407 -34.96 7.28 18.40
N LEU A 408 -35.41 8.33 17.71
CA LEU A 408 -35.65 9.67 18.26
C LEU A 408 -37.10 9.81 18.76
N SER A 409 -37.75 8.68 19.10
CA SER A 409 -39.09 8.64 19.69
C SER A 409 -39.10 9.05 21.17
N ASP A 410 -38.00 8.88 21.89
CA ASP A 410 -37.81 9.44 23.23
C ASP A 410 -37.50 10.94 23.15
N GLN A 411 -38.43 11.76 23.67
CA GLN A 411 -38.33 13.22 23.63
C GLN A 411 -37.10 13.75 24.35
N SER A 412 -36.69 13.15 25.48
CA SER A 412 -35.51 13.61 26.23
C SER A 412 -34.22 13.36 25.46
N TYR A 413 -34.15 12.25 24.72
CA TYR A 413 -33.02 11.92 23.86
C TYR A 413 -33.03 12.78 22.59
N ALA A 414 -34.20 12.99 21.98
CA ALA A 414 -34.37 13.84 20.82
C ALA A 414 -33.95 15.29 21.10
N ASP A 415 -34.32 15.84 22.25
CA ASP A 415 -33.93 17.19 22.66
C ASP A 415 -32.41 17.30 22.86
N ALA A 416 -31.77 16.28 23.45
CA ALA A 416 -30.31 16.24 23.61
C ALA A 416 -29.57 16.19 22.25
N ILE A 417 -30.10 15.40 21.30
CA ILE A 417 -29.59 15.31 19.93
C ILE A 417 -29.78 16.65 19.19
N ASP A 418 -30.91 17.33 19.37
CA ASP A 418 -31.16 18.66 18.81
C ASP A 418 -30.18 19.71 19.35
N GLU A 419 -29.88 19.69 20.64
CA GLU A 419 -28.89 20.60 21.24
C GLU A 419 -27.47 20.34 20.72
N ARG A 420 -27.05 19.08 20.60
CA ARG A 420 -25.75 18.73 20.00
C ARG A 420 -25.69 19.14 18.53
N TYR A 421 -26.75 18.90 17.77
CA TYR A 421 -26.85 19.34 16.38
C TYR A 421 -26.69 20.87 16.25
N LYS A 422 -27.34 21.66 17.11
CA LYS A 422 -27.21 23.12 17.12
C LYS A 422 -25.77 23.55 17.40
N LYS A 423 -25.11 22.93 18.37
CA LYS A 423 -23.69 23.21 18.69
C LYS A 423 -22.78 22.88 17.51
N ILE A 424 -22.90 21.69 16.93
CA ILE A 424 -22.11 21.27 15.76
C ILE A 424 -22.35 22.21 14.57
N TYR A 425 -23.61 22.57 14.31
CA TYR A 425 -23.94 23.52 13.26
C TYR A 425 -23.26 24.87 13.49
N SER A 426 -23.32 25.38 14.73
CA SER A 426 -22.69 26.64 15.10
C SER A 426 -21.17 26.60 14.91
N LEU A 427 -20.50 25.53 15.35
CA LEU A 427 -19.06 25.34 15.16
C LEU A 427 -18.67 25.29 13.68
N LEU A 428 -19.39 24.52 12.86
CA LEU A 428 -19.11 24.44 11.42
C LEU A 428 -19.36 25.76 10.68
N THR A 429 -20.34 26.53 11.11
CA THR A 429 -20.78 27.74 10.40
C THR A 429 -20.27 29.04 11.01
N GLN A 430 -19.30 28.97 11.94
CA GLN A 430 -18.70 30.12 12.63
C GLN A 430 -19.74 30.98 13.37
N GLY A 431 -20.55 30.33 14.21
CA GLY A 431 -21.46 31.00 15.14
C GLY A 431 -22.88 31.23 14.62
N GLN A 432 -23.26 30.71 13.45
CA GLN A 432 -24.65 30.82 13.00
C GLN A 432 -25.58 29.95 13.86
N SER A 433 -26.82 30.40 14.00
CA SER A 433 -27.88 29.64 14.66
C SER A 433 -28.76 28.92 13.63
N VAL A 434 -29.33 27.80 14.05
CA VAL A 434 -30.27 27.01 13.25
C VAL A 434 -31.45 26.60 14.13
N LYS A 435 -32.65 26.58 13.54
CA LYS A 435 -33.79 25.91 14.17
C LYS A 435 -33.62 24.41 13.97
N ALA A 436 -33.47 23.66 15.05
CA ALA A 436 -33.34 22.21 15.01
C ALA A 436 -34.70 21.56 15.31
N HIS A 437 -35.01 20.55 14.50
CA HIS A 437 -36.06 19.55 14.71
C HIS A 437 -35.57 18.28 14.02
N VAL A 438 -34.41 17.77 14.48
CA VAL A 438 -33.69 16.66 13.84
C VAL A 438 -34.60 15.44 13.77
N ALA A 439 -35.33 15.12 14.85
CA ALA A 439 -36.26 13.99 14.92
C ALA A 439 -37.25 13.91 13.73
N ASN A 440 -37.82 15.05 13.33
CA ASN A 440 -38.85 15.09 12.28
C ASN A 440 -38.31 14.87 10.87
N ARG A 441 -37.01 15.08 10.65
CA ARG A 441 -36.40 15.07 9.30
C ARG A 441 -35.18 14.16 9.19
N PHE A 442 -34.85 13.45 10.26
CA PHE A 442 -33.61 12.68 10.37
C PHE A 442 -33.47 11.69 9.22
N ASN A 443 -34.44 10.77 9.07
CA ASN A 443 -34.42 9.73 8.05
C ASN A 443 -34.36 10.29 6.64
N GLN A 444 -35.19 11.29 6.32
CA GLN A 444 -35.21 11.93 5.01
C GLN A 444 -33.89 12.65 4.70
N THR A 445 -33.30 13.32 5.69
CA THR A 445 -32.05 14.04 5.50
C THR A 445 -30.87 13.08 5.35
N VAL A 446 -30.89 11.96 6.07
CA VAL A 446 -29.91 10.87 5.92
C VAL A 446 -29.98 10.28 4.51
N ASP A 447 -31.17 10.01 3.98
CA ASP A 447 -31.31 9.46 2.62
C ASP A 447 -30.88 10.44 1.53
N ASP A 448 -31.14 11.74 1.72
CA ASP A 448 -30.63 12.78 0.84
C ASP A 448 -29.08 12.83 0.84
N ILE A 449 -28.46 12.71 2.02
CA ILE A 449 -26.99 12.66 2.15
C ILE A 449 -26.44 11.44 1.39
N LYS A 450 -27.07 10.27 1.55
CA LYS A 450 -26.67 9.06 0.83
C LYS A 450 -26.73 9.24 -0.69
N LYS A 451 -27.80 9.89 -1.18
CA LYS A 451 -28.00 10.13 -2.60
C LYS A 451 -26.91 11.04 -3.20
N GLU A 452 -26.57 12.13 -2.50
CA GLU A 452 -25.54 13.06 -2.96
C GLU A 452 -24.13 12.45 -2.92
N MET A 453 -23.83 11.64 -1.90
CA MET A 453 -22.56 10.91 -1.85
C MET A 453 -22.46 9.88 -2.97
N SER A 454 -23.54 9.14 -3.24
CA SER A 454 -23.55 8.09 -4.27
C SER A 454 -23.45 8.65 -5.69
N SER A 455 -23.84 9.90 -5.92
CA SER A 455 -23.73 10.56 -7.24
C SER A 455 -22.31 11.04 -7.54
N LYS A 456 -21.50 11.30 -6.50
CA LYS A 456 -20.13 11.85 -6.60
C LYS A 456 -19.03 10.82 -6.40
N LEU A 457 -19.29 9.78 -5.62
CA LEU A 457 -18.32 8.73 -5.29
C LEU A 457 -18.57 7.53 -6.20
N ASP A 458 -17.60 7.24 -7.07
CA ASP A 458 -17.65 6.25 -8.16
C ASP A 458 -17.63 4.78 -7.66
N SER A 459 -18.55 4.45 -6.75
CA SER A 459 -18.63 3.15 -6.09
C SER A 459 -20.07 2.65 -6.07
N THR A 460 -20.30 1.52 -6.74
CA THR A 460 -21.53 0.71 -6.60
C THR A 460 -21.64 0.04 -5.22
N ARG A 461 -20.64 0.24 -4.33
CA ARG A 461 -20.57 -0.36 -3.00
C ARG A 461 -19.88 0.60 -2.01
N VAL A 462 -20.76 1.38 -1.39
CA VAL A 462 -20.81 1.82 0.01
C VAL A 462 -20.08 3.10 0.42
N LEU A 463 -20.94 4.09 0.72
CA LEU A 463 -20.84 5.17 1.70
C LEU A 463 -19.72 5.01 2.74
N PRO A 464 -19.23 6.11 3.34
CA PRO A 464 -18.70 6.02 4.69
C PRO A 464 -19.84 5.52 5.60
N TYR A 465 -19.81 4.23 5.92
CA TYR A 465 -20.97 3.40 6.29
C TYR A 465 -21.76 3.98 7.45
N VAL A 466 -22.95 4.53 7.20
CA VAL A 466 -24.00 4.67 8.22
C VAL A 466 -24.70 3.31 8.37
N LYS A 467 -24.31 2.49 9.36
CA LYS A 467 -24.96 1.21 9.69
C LYS A 467 -26.35 1.51 10.27
N ILE A 468 -27.38 0.84 9.76
CA ILE A 468 -28.74 0.81 10.30
C ILE A 468 -29.14 -0.67 10.37
N SER A 469 -29.28 -1.27 11.56
CA SER A 469 -29.85 -2.62 11.70
C SER A 469 -31.36 -2.54 11.89
N GLU A 470 -32.08 -3.67 11.71
CA GLU A 470 -33.53 -3.78 11.92
C GLU A 470 -33.98 -3.49 13.39
N SER A 471 -33.03 -3.20 14.28
CA SER A 471 -33.20 -2.82 15.70
C SER A 471 -32.46 -1.49 16.02
N GLN A 472 -32.81 -0.45 15.24
CA GLN A 472 -32.07 0.71 14.73
C GLN A 472 -31.15 1.55 15.66
N LEU A 473 -29.85 1.52 15.37
CA LEU A 473 -28.87 2.57 15.63
C LEU A 473 -28.30 3.05 14.28
N VAL A 474 -28.09 4.35 14.12
CA VAL A 474 -27.50 4.99 12.93
C VAL A 474 -26.04 5.37 13.25
N SER A 475 -25.06 4.64 12.71
CA SER A 475 -23.63 4.79 13.09
C SER A 475 -22.64 4.81 11.93
N THR A 476 -21.61 5.67 11.93
CA THR A 476 -20.49 5.69 10.97
C THR A 476 -19.29 4.85 11.40
N ALA A 477 -18.66 4.11 10.49
CA ALA A 477 -17.51 3.25 10.80
C ALA A 477 -16.11 3.86 10.51
N ILE A 478 -15.96 5.18 10.44
CA ILE A 478 -14.70 5.82 10.04
C ILE A 478 -13.77 6.01 11.25
N PRO A 479 -12.47 5.66 11.17
CA PRO A 479 -11.53 5.91 12.27
C PRO A 479 -11.39 7.40 12.60
N LEU A 480 -11.18 7.71 13.88
CA LEU A 480 -11.00 9.09 14.35
C LEU A 480 -9.85 9.82 13.64
N ASP A 481 -8.75 9.11 13.32
CA ASP A 481 -7.58 9.66 12.64
C ASP A 481 -7.77 9.89 11.13
N LYS A 482 -8.98 9.67 10.62
CA LYS A 482 -9.39 9.94 9.23
C LYS A 482 -10.40 11.07 9.10
N ILE A 483 -10.72 11.74 10.19
CA ILE A 483 -11.68 12.85 10.21
C ILE A 483 -10.93 14.13 10.53
N TYR A 484 -11.15 15.15 9.69
CA TYR A 484 -10.45 16.42 9.76
C TYR A 484 -11.46 17.57 9.78
N ILE A 485 -11.12 18.62 10.53
CA ILE A 485 -11.80 19.90 10.53
C ILE A 485 -10.77 20.95 10.15
N ASP A 486 -11.02 21.69 9.08
CA ASP A 486 -10.07 22.67 8.53
C ASP A 486 -8.66 22.09 8.33
N ARG A 487 -8.60 20.81 7.90
CA ARG A 487 -7.37 20.00 7.71
C ARG A 487 -6.61 19.65 8.99
N MET A 488 -7.15 19.97 10.16
CA MET A 488 -6.66 19.50 11.45
C MET A 488 -7.38 18.20 11.84
N PRO A 489 -6.69 17.15 12.31
CA PRO A 489 -7.35 15.94 12.80
C PRO A 489 -8.38 16.24 13.89
N LEU A 490 -9.54 15.58 13.87
CA LEU A 490 -10.59 15.79 14.88
C LEU A 490 -10.08 15.51 16.31
N SER A 491 -9.12 14.59 16.45
CA SER A 491 -8.44 14.31 17.71
C SER A 491 -7.62 15.48 18.26
N GLU A 492 -7.28 16.49 17.45
CA GLU A 492 -6.51 17.67 17.83
C GLU A 492 -7.39 18.91 18.01
N CYS A 493 -8.70 18.81 17.73
CA CYS A 493 -9.63 19.93 17.87
C CYS A 493 -10.27 19.93 19.27
N GLU A 494 -9.69 20.67 20.23
CA GLU A 494 -10.17 20.75 21.63
C GLU A 494 -11.65 21.14 21.74
N GLU A 495 -12.09 22.10 20.91
CA GLU A 495 -13.48 22.59 20.86
C GLU A 495 -14.50 21.48 20.52
N TRP A 496 -14.04 20.39 19.92
CA TRP A 496 -14.86 19.27 19.47
C TRP A 496 -14.85 18.08 20.44
N GLN A 497 -13.90 18.01 21.37
CA GLN A 497 -13.79 16.90 22.32
C GLN A 497 -14.83 16.96 23.45
N GLY A 498 -15.40 18.14 23.73
CA GLY A 498 -16.33 18.38 24.86
C GLY A 498 -17.81 18.56 24.49
N LEU A 499 -18.23 18.10 23.31
CA LEU A 499 -19.56 18.36 22.72
C LEU A 499 -20.75 17.67 23.39
#